data_AF-A0A6P1RG66-F1
#
_entry.id   AF-A0A6P1RG66-F1
#
_cell.length_a   1.000
_cell.length_b   1.000
_cell.length_c   1.000
_cell.angle_alpha   90.00
_cell.angle_beta   90.00
_cell.angle_gamma   90.00
#
_symmetry.space_group_name_H-M   'P 1'
#
loop_
_entity.id
_entity.type
_entity.pdbx_description
1 polymer ?
#
loop_
_entity_poly.entity_id
_entity_poly.type
_entity_poly.pdbx_seq_one_letter_code
_entity_poly.pdbx_strand_id
1 'polypeptide(L)'
;MLSARKTAAKRKTAKKTAYKKQARKRGAPSAPSPEAGLDSAADAVSDATPARAKPGHISVRMYNNILGDCFLIRVPVGPERDVKILIDCGALQGMPSAADIMNEIAADLARTTGSHLDVLVVTHEHWDHLSGFCQAETIFRKFEIDELWLAWTENDKDADAARIRARRQKALQLLLTLDKHFGPAAAAPDEDDEEAATAQRRAGQRDEVRELLAFTGQSPGAAASRMDTGAILTMLKGLAKKVRYFTPGADPIPLRAGIPVEAYILGPPKDTKFLLRSNPRKGEVYLTDESAGLGVYLAAAVQLEKEAIALDADEARAIELSMPFDNQHFRRLSEVEREQNQPYFSEREEWRRIDRDWLGAAEQLALKLDSDTNNTSLVLAFAFGSKTDPRVLLFPGDAQVGNWESWQQYVWPSGAKREDPAAIDIQKLLAATVLYKVGHHASHNATLRANGLELMTHPDLVAMIPVREEFARKTKHWNMPFPSLLARLLERTKGRVLRADKSLDDLHADRDHRQDKPGELSRDDWESFFARVSAGPKSAHSDAAPLYVEYSIPLA
;
A
#
# COMPACT_ATOMS: atom_id res chain seq x y z
N MET A 1 39.07 -70.32 -19.63
CA MET A 1 38.45 -70.89 -20.84
C MET A 1 36.94 -70.85 -20.68
N LEU A 2 36.22 -70.21 -21.62
CA LEU A 2 34.76 -70.17 -21.88
C LEU A 2 34.42 -68.73 -22.33
N SER A 3 34.78 -68.37 -23.57
CA SER A 3 34.08 -68.61 -24.84
C SER A 3 33.00 -67.56 -25.13
N ALA A 4 33.35 -66.69 -26.07
CA ALA A 4 32.55 -65.60 -26.59
C ALA A 4 31.45 -66.08 -27.54
N ARG A 5 30.29 -65.42 -27.53
CA ARG A 5 29.33 -65.42 -28.64
C ARG A 5 28.99 -63.99 -29.04
N LYS A 6 29.49 -63.62 -30.22
CA LYS A 6 29.04 -62.51 -31.07
C LYS A 6 27.69 -62.87 -31.69
N THR A 7 26.78 -61.90 -31.80
CA THR A 7 25.88 -61.79 -32.97
C THR A 7 25.47 -60.33 -33.16
N ALA A 8 25.76 -59.81 -34.36
CA ALA A 8 25.36 -58.49 -34.82
C ALA A 8 24.16 -58.57 -35.79
N ALA A 9 23.25 -57.60 -35.62
CA ALA A 9 22.41 -56.90 -36.60
C ALA A 9 21.54 -57.68 -37.61
N LYS A 10 20.22 -57.43 -37.55
CA LYS A 10 19.38 -57.22 -38.75
C LYS A 10 18.44 -56.02 -38.56
N ARG A 11 18.64 -55.05 -39.45
CA ARG A 11 17.91 -53.80 -39.69
C ARG A 11 16.56 -54.14 -40.36
N LYS A 12 15.44 -53.59 -39.88
CA LYS A 12 14.18 -53.54 -40.65
C LYS A 12 13.64 -52.11 -40.69
N THR A 13 13.61 -51.59 -41.90
CA THR A 13 12.99 -50.36 -42.38
C THR A 13 11.47 -50.48 -42.38
N ALA A 14 10.77 -49.48 -41.84
CA ALA A 14 9.32 -49.32 -42.01
C ALA A 14 9.03 -48.15 -42.97
N LYS A 15 8.28 -48.46 -44.03
CA LYS A 15 7.91 -47.57 -45.13
C LYS A 15 6.77 -46.63 -44.71
N LYS A 16 6.85 -45.39 -45.23
CA LYS A 16 5.78 -44.40 -45.27
C LYS A 16 4.60 -44.90 -46.10
N THR A 17 3.38 -44.71 -45.59
CA THR A 17 2.15 -44.69 -46.39
C THR A 17 1.36 -43.43 -46.03
N ALA A 18 1.14 -42.61 -47.05
CA ALA A 18 0.38 -41.38 -47.00
C ALA A 18 -1.13 -41.68 -47.00
N TYR A 19 -1.89 -40.93 -46.19
CA TYR A 19 -3.32 -40.78 -46.37
C TYR A 19 -3.68 -39.29 -46.32
N LYS A 20 -4.06 -38.74 -47.48
CA LYS A 20 -4.67 -37.42 -47.64
C LYS A 20 -6.02 -37.42 -46.91
N LYS A 21 -6.25 -36.45 -46.02
CA LYS A 21 -7.58 -36.16 -45.49
C LYS A 21 -8.07 -34.83 -46.03
N GLN A 22 -9.13 -34.91 -46.83
CA GLN A 22 -9.86 -33.80 -47.43
C GLN A 22 -10.49 -32.90 -46.37
N ALA A 23 -10.46 -31.60 -46.66
CA ALA A 23 -11.15 -30.56 -45.92
C ALA A 23 -12.67 -30.81 -45.92
N ARG A 24 -13.27 -30.76 -44.73
CA ARG A 24 -14.71 -30.56 -44.53
C ARG A 24 -14.87 -29.42 -43.53
N LYS A 25 -15.33 -28.27 -44.05
CA LYS A 25 -15.83 -27.13 -43.26
C LYS A 25 -16.95 -27.63 -42.34
N ARG A 26 -16.76 -27.51 -41.04
CA ARG A 26 -17.82 -27.40 -40.04
C ARG A 26 -17.45 -26.21 -39.16
N GLY A 27 -18.26 -25.15 -39.23
CA GLY A 27 -18.06 -23.93 -38.47
C GLY A 27 -18.14 -24.23 -36.97
N ALA A 28 -17.10 -23.85 -36.24
CA ALA A 28 -17.17 -23.69 -34.80
C ALA A 28 -17.94 -22.39 -34.49
N PRO A 29 -18.77 -22.35 -33.45
CA PRO A 29 -19.37 -21.10 -33.00
C PRO A 29 -18.24 -20.18 -32.52
N SER A 30 -18.16 -18.99 -33.09
CA SER A 30 -17.27 -17.92 -32.63
C SER A 30 -17.62 -17.57 -31.18
N ALA A 31 -16.70 -17.83 -30.26
CA ALA A 31 -16.72 -17.18 -28.96
C ALA A 31 -16.60 -15.66 -29.18
N PRO A 32 -17.44 -14.83 -28.54
CA PRO A 32 -17.33 -13.39 -28.68
C PRO A 32 -16.01 -12.90 -28.07
N SER A 33 -15.36 -11.96 -28.77
CA SER A 33 -14.14 -11.28 -28.30
C SER A 33 -14.38 -10.58 -26.95
N PRO A 34 -13.38 -10.51 -26.04
CA PRO A 34 -13.54 -9.90 -24.72
C PRO A 34 -13.80 -8.38 -24.76
N GLU A 35 -13.56 -7.74 -25.91
CA GLU A 35 -13.68 -6.29 -26.07
C GLU A 35 -15.13 -5.81 -26.23
N ALA A 36 -16.06 -6.66 -26.67
CA ALA A 36 -17.44 -6.23 -26.97
C ALA A 36 -18.37 -6.16 -25.74
N GLY A 37 -17.96 -6.69 -24.58
CA GLY A 37 -18.76 -6.68 -23.35
C GLY A 37 -18.44 -5.53 -22.38
N LEU A 38 -17.32 -4.84 -22.57
CA LEU A 38 -16.85 -3.76 -21.68
C LEU A 38 -17.41 -2.39 -22.10
N ASP A 39 -17.62 -2.16 -23.40
CA ASP A 39 -18.28 -0.94 -23.88
C ASP A 39 -19.76 -0.88 -23.46
N SER A 40 -20.47 -2.02 -23.42
CA SER A 40 -21.87 -2.06 -22.99
C SER A 40 -22.07 -1.79 -21.50
N ALA A 41 -21.05 -2.02 -20.67
CA ALA A 41 -21.12 -1.73 -19.24
C ALA A 41 -20.91 -0.23 -18.98
N ALA A 42 -20.07 0.44 -19.77
CA ALA A 42 -19.79 1.88 -19.65
C ALA A 42 -20.93 2.76 -20.18
N ASP A 43 -21.62 2.33 -21.25
CA ASP A 43 -22.79 3.04 -21.80
C ASP A 43 -24.07 2.81 -21.00
N ALA A 44 -24.15 1.75 -20.20
CA ALA A 44 -25.28 1.50 -19.28
C ALA A 44 -25.21 2.33 -17.98
N VAL A 45 -24.11 3.04 -17.70
CA VAL A 45 -23.91 3.79 -16.44
C VAL A 45 -24.63 5.15 -16.44
N SER A 46 -25.10 5.65 -17.59
CA SER A 46 -25.55 7.04 -17.73
C SER A 46 -26.98 7.34 -17.24
N ASP A 47 -27.80 6.33 -16.91
CA ASP A 47 -29.24 6.53 -16.63
C ASP A 47 -29.67 6.28 -15.17
N ALA A 48 -28.75 5.90 -14.28
CA ALA A 48 -29.06 5.72 -12.86
C ALA A 48 -28.81 7.03 -12.08
N THR A 49 -29.84 7.54 -11.38
CA THR A 49 -29.67 8.68 -10.47
C THR A 49 -28.62 8.32 -9.40
N PRO A 50 -27.59 9.17 -9.17
CA PRO A 50 -26.56 8.89 -8.18
C PRO A 50 -27.18 8.65 -6.80
N ALA A 51 -26.80 7.55 -6.14
CA ALA A 51 -27.20 7.31 -4.76
C ALA A 51 -26.66 8.45 -3.89
N ARG A 52 -27.55 9.15 -3.16
CA ARG A 52 -27.19 10.28 -2.29
C ARG A 52 -26.85 9.81 -0.88
N ALA A 53 -26.07 10.61 -0.15
CA ALA A 53 -25.93 10.44 1.29
C ALA A 53 -27.27 10.67 1.99
N LYS A 54 -27.49 9.98 3.12
CA LYS A 54 -28.67 10.21 3.95
C LYS A 54 -28.63 11.66 4.48
N PRO A 55 -29.71 12.46 4.33
CA PRO A 55 -29.75 13.81 4.88
C PRO A 55 -29.35 13.84 6.36
N GLY A 56 -28.51 14.82 6.73
CA GLY A 56 -28.00 14.97 8.10
C GLY A 56 -26.90 13.97 8.50
N HIS A 57 -26.42 13.13 7.58
CA HIS A 57 -25.36 12.14 7.89
C HIS A 57 -24.21 12.22 6.88
N ILE A 58 -22.97 12.17 7.37
CA ILE A 58 -21.79 11.89 6.55
C ILE A 58 -21.78 10.39 6.25
N SER A 59 -21.66 10.01 4.99
CA SER A 59 -21.50 8.60 4.60
C SER A 59 -20.02 8.32 4.35
N VAL A 60 -19.48 7.26 4.97
CA VAL A 60 -18.13 6.76 4.68
C VAL A 60 -18.25 5.33 4.17
N ARG A 61 -17.82 5.12 2.93
CA ARG A 61 -17.79 3.82 2.26
C ARG A 61 -16.36 3.33 2.20
N MET A 62 -16.11 2.14 2.72
CA MET A 62 -14.87 1.38 2.53
C MET A 62 -15.13 0.31 1.47
N TYR A 63 -14.35 0.31 0.40
CA TYR A 63 -14.41 -0.78 -0.57
C TYR A 63 -13.66 -2.00 -0.04
N ASN A 64 -14.24 -3.17 -0.33
CA ASN A 64 -13.89 -4.44 0.27
C ASN A 64 -13.17 -5.35 -0.74
N ASN A 65 -12.78 -6.54 -0.28
CA ASN A 65 -12.11 -7.59 -1.05
C ASN A 65 -10.70 -7.22 -1.55
N ILE A 66 -10.14 -6.14 -1.00
CA ILE A 66 -8.83 -5.59 -1.34
C ILE A 66 -7.94 -5.54 -0.09
N LEU A 67 -6.64 -5.74 -0.29
CA LEU A 67 -5.59 -5.31 0.63
C LEU A 67 -5.01 -4.06 0.01
N GLY A 68 -5.35 -2.91 0.57
CA GLY A 68 -5.18 -1.60 -0.05
C GLY A 68 -6.31 -0.66 0.35
N ASP A 69 -6.21 0.60 -0.03
CA ASP A 69 -7.15 1.63 0.39
C ASP A 69 -8.04 2.12 -0.75
N CYS A 70 -9.34 2.21 -0.49
CA CYS A 70 -10.27 2.96 -1.31
C CYS A 70 -11.49 3.37 -0.47
N PHE A 71 -11.62 4.66 -0.18
CA PHE A 71 -12.69 5.19 0.65
C PHE A 71 -13.43 6.33 -0.04
N LEU A 72 -14.76 6.24 -0.11
CA LEU A 72 -15.62 7.33 -0.58
C LEU A 72 -16.33 7.97 0.62
N ILE A 73 -16.07 9.25 0.85
CA ILE A 73 -16.79 10.08 1.83
C ILE A 73 -17.78 10.98 1.07
N ARG A 74 -19.02 11.00 1.53
CA ARG A 74 -20.07 11.90 1.02
C ARG A 74 -20.61 12.75 2.16
N VAL A 75 -20.48 14.06 2.03
CA VAL A 75 -20.97 15.05 3.01
C VAL A 75 -22.13 15.83 2.39
N PRO A 76 -23.35 15.73 2.93
CA PRO A 76 -24.51 16.41 2.35
C PRO A 76 -24.39 17.94 2.50
N VAL A 77 -24.70 18.64 1.41
CA VAL A 77 -24.74 20.10 1.28
C VAL A 77 -26.16 20.51 0.87
N GLY A 78 -26.98 20.80 1.86
CA GLY A 78 -28.40 21.05 1.63
C GLY A 78 -29.13 19.80 1.09
N PRO A 79 -30.27 19.98 0.42
CA PRO A 79 -31.15 18.86 0.04
C PRO A 79 -30.70 18.09 -1.22
N GLU A 80 -29.81 18.66 -2.05
CA GLU A 80 -29.61 18.17 -3.42
C GLU A 80 -28.19 17.84 -3.84
N ARG A 81 -27.18 18.13 -3.00
CA ARG A 81 -25.78 17.98 -3.37
C ARG A 81 -25.00 17.34 -2.24
N ASP A 82 -24.07 16.46 -2.59
CA ASP A 82 -23.04 15.97 -1.68
C ASP A 82 -21.68 16.54 -2.12
N VAL A 83 -20.81 16.85 -1.16
CA VAL A 83 -19.36 16.91 -1.41
C VAL A 83 -18.84 15.49 -1.39
N LYS A 84 -18.16 15.09 -2.47
CA LYS A 84 -17.66 13.72 -2.69
C LYS A 84 -16.14 13.73 -2.62
N ILE A 85 -15.61 13.05 -1.61
CA ILE A 85 -14.18 12.91 -1.37
C ILE A 85 -13.81 11.45 -1.60
N LEU A 86 -12.93 11.19 -2.56
CA LEU A 86 -12.30 9.88 -2.71
C LEU A 86 -10.92 9.93 -2.03
N ILE A 87 -10.65 8.99 -1.13
CA ILE A 87 -9.32 8.81 -0.52
C ILE A 87 -8.77 7.48 -1.02
N ASP A 88 -7.72 7.60 -1.83
CA ASP A 88 -7.03 6.48 -2.49
C ASP A 88 -7.95 5.59 -3.35
N CYS A 89 -7.32 4.76 -4.18
CA CYS A 89 -7.97 3.69 -4.91
C CYS A 89 -6.92 2.67 -5.36
N GLY A 90 -6.68 1.63 -4.56
CA GLY A 90 -5.74 0.58 -4.95
C GLY A 90 -5.96 -0.77 -4.28
N ALA A 91 -5.30 -1.77 -4.85
CA ALA A 91 -5.16 -3.11 -4.31
C ALA A 91 -3.73 -3.60 -4.56
N LEU A 92 -3.17 -4.27 -3.56
CA LEU A 92 -1.79 -4.74 -3.56
C LEU A 92 -1.48 -5.64 -4.75
N GLN A 93 -0.27 -5.46 -5.30
CA GLN A 93 0.17 -6.22 -6.45
C GLN A 93 0.26 -7.72 -6.12
N GLY A 94 -0.21 -8.54 -7.06
CA GLY A 94 -0.29 -10.00 -6.94
C GLY A 94 -1.60 -10.50 -6.34
N MET A 95 -2.51 -9.62 -5.91
CA MET A 95 -3.83 -10.05 -5.47
C MET A 95 -4.64 -10.73 -6.58
N PRO A 96 -5.32 -11.86 -6.30
CA PRO A 96 -6.21 -12.51 -7.25
C PRO A 96 -7.32 -11.56 -7.70
N SER A 97 -7.55 -11.48 -9.02
CA SER A 97 -8.59 -10.65 -9.65
C SER A 97 -8.54 -9.15 -9.28
N ALA A 98 -7.38 -8.63 -8.88
CA ALA A 98 -7.25 -7.23 -8.47
C ALA A 98 -7.76 -6.23 -9.52
N ALA A 99 -7.42 -6.44 -10.79
CA ALA A 99 -7.87 -5.56 -11.86
C ALA A 99 -9.39 -5.63 -12.09
N ASP A 100 -9.98 -6.82 -12.01
CA ASP A 100 -11.43 -7.00 -12.17
C ASP A 100 -12.19 -6.34 -11.01
N ILE A 101 -11.74 -6.57 -9.78
CA ILE A 101 -12.29 -5.93 -8.57
C ILE A 101 -12.15 -4.40 -8.65
N MET A 102 -11.00 -3.88 -9.09
CA MET A 102 -10.82 -2.43 -9.27
C MET A 102 -11.77 -1.85 -10.33
N ASN A 103 -12.08 -2.59 -11.39
CA ASN A 103 -13.06 -2.16 -12.38
C ASN A 103 -14.49 -2.15 -11.81
N GLU A 104 -14.87 -3.13 -10.99
CA GLU A 104 -16.14 -3.11 -10.25
C GLU A 104 -16.24 -1.88 -9.33
N ILE A 105 -15.18 -1.61 -8.57
CA ILE A 105 -15.09 -0.47 -7.65
C ILE A 105 -15.20 0.84 -8.42
N ALA A 106 -14.44 1.00 -9.50
CA ALA A 106 -14.47 2.21 -10.33
C ALA A 106 -15.84 2.44 -10.99
N ALA A 107 -16.52 1.37 -11.43
CA ALA A 107 -17.87 1.46 -11.96
C ALA A 107 -18.89 1.91 -10.88
N ASP A 108 -18.78 1.37 -9.67
CA ASP A 108 -19.62 1.80 -8.53
C ASP A 108 -19.34 3.26 -8.14
N LEU A 109 -18.08 3.67 -8.11
CA LEU A 109 -17.66 5.06 -7.89
C LEU A 109 -18.25 5.97 -8.95
N ALA A 110 -18.16 5.62 -10.24
CA ALA A 110 -18.70 6.42 -11.35
C ALA A 110 -20.21 6.61 -11.20
N ARG A 111 -20.94 5.51 -10.93
CA ARG A 111 -22.38 5.52 -10.71
C ARG A 111 -22.78 6.33 -9.47
N THR A 112 -22.05 6.19 -8.37
CA THR A 112 -22.36 6.86 -7.09
C THR A 112 -22.04 8.35 -7.13
N THR A 113 -21.00 8.74 -7.86
CA THR A 113 -20.52 10.12 -7.92
C THR A 113 -21.00 10.86 -9.16
N GLY A 114 -21.58 10.18 -10.15
CA GLY A 114 -21.81 10.74 -11.49
C GLY A 114 -20.49 11.12 -12.16
N SER A 115 -19.42 10.36 -11.90
CA SER A 115 -18.04 10.62 -12.35
C SER A 115 -17.52 12.01 -11.99
N HIS A 116 -17.96 12.59 -10.86
CA HIS A 116 -17.50 13.89 -10.38
C HIS A 116 -17.05 13.79 -8.92
N LEU A 117 -15.79 14.18 -8.68
CA LEU A 117 -15.19 14.25 -7.35
C LEU A 117 -14.86 15.71 -7.03
N ASP A 118 -15.35 16.19 -5.88
CA ASP A 118 -14.95 17.48 -5.33
C ASP A 118 -13.49 17.44 -4.89
N VAL A 119 -13.10 16.34 -4.25
CA VAL A 119 -11.74 16.14 -3.75
C VAL A 119 -11.31 14.70 -4.02
N LEU A 120 -10.16 14.54 -4.67
CA LEU A 120 -9.39 13.30 -4.65
C LEU A 120 -8.21 13.50 -3.72
N VAL A 121 -8.06 12.63 -2.73
CA VAL A 121 -6.90 12.55 -1.85
C VAL A 121 -6.08 11.35 -2.27
N VAL A 122 -4.79 11.56 -2.52
CA VAL A 122 -3.82 10.46 -2.60
C VAL A 122 -2.89 10.58 -1.40
N THR A 123 -2.88 9.56 -0.54
CA THR A 123 -2.18 9.63 0.75
C THR A 123 -0.68 9.57 0.57
N HIS A 124 -0.18 8.57 -0.17
CA HIS A 124 1.24 8.37 -0.47
C HIS A 124 1.42 7.45 -1.67
N GLU A 125 2.66 7.31 -2.14
CA GLU A 125 2.98 6.68 -3.41
C GLU A 125 3.22 5.16 -3.29
N HIS A 126 2.22 4.43 -2.77
CA HIS A 126 2.20 2.97 -2.73
C HIS A 126 1.16 2.38 -3.69
N TRP A 127 1.50 1.24 -4.28
CA TRP A 127 0.69 0.60 -5.33
C TRP A 127 -0.73 0.28 -4.86
N ASP A 128 -0.89 -0.24 -3.65
CA ASP A 128 -2.18 -0.54 -3.04
C ASP A 128 -3.02 0.69 -2.65
N HIS A 129 -2.52 1.91 -2.90
CA HIS A 129 -3.27 3.16 -2.83
C HIS A 129 -3.57 3.77 -4.20
N LEU A 130 -2.80 3.40 -5.24
CA LEU A 130 -2.88 4.02 -6.57
C LEU A 130 -3.32 3.09 -7.70
N SER A 131 -3.19 1.77 -7.53
CA SER A 131 -3.26 0.81 -8.64
C SER A 131 -4.58 0.86 -9.38
N GLY A 132 -5.68 1.18 -8.70
CA GLY A 132 -7.02 1.26 -9.27
C GLY A 132 -7.12 2.31 -10.38
N PHE A 133 -6.38 3.42 -10.27
CA PHE A 133 -6.35 4.46 -11.30
C PHE A 133 -5.70 3.98 -12.61
N CYS A 134 -4.80 2.98 -12.54
CA CYS A 134 -4.23 2.33 -13.72
C CYS A 134 -5.08 1.12 -14.17
N GLN A 135 -5.53 0.30 -13.23
CA GLN A 135 -6.29 -0.93 -13.50
C GLN A 135 -7.69 -0.65 -14.08
N ALA A 136 -8.30 0.47 -13.71
CA ALA A 136 -9.58 0.98 -14.22
C ALA A 136 -9.42 2.34 -14.93
N GLU A 137 -8.28 2.55 -15.58
CA GLU A 137 -7.89 3.82 -16.22
C GLU A 137 -8.98 4.38 -17.17
N THR A 138 -9.62 3.51 -17.95
CA THR A 138 -10.66 3.92 -18.91
C THR A 138 -11.88 4.55 -18.24
N ILE A 139 -12.18 4.15 -17.01
CA ILE A 139 -13.27 4.72 -16.20
C ILE A 139 -12.80 6.02 -15.57
N PHE A 140 -11.64 6.02 -14.90
CA PHE A 140 -11.14 7.20 -14.19
C PHE A 140 -10.78 8.37 -15.11
N ARG A 141 -10.39 8.13 -16.36
CA ARG A 141 -10.18 9.20 -17.35
C ARG A 141 -11.46 9.98 -17.68
N LYS A 142 -12.64 9.43 -17.37
CA LYS A 142 -13.94 10.10 -17.54
C LYS A 142 -14.35 10.92 -16.32
N PHE A 143 -13.59 10.86 -15.21
CA PHE A 143 -13.92 11.61 -14.02
C PHE A 143 -13.52 13.09 -14.15
N GLU A 144 -14.39 13.95 -13.67
CA GLU A 144 -14.07 15.35 -13.38
C GLU A 144 -13.62 15.46 -11.91
N ILE A 145 -12.38 15.94 -11.71
CA ILE A 145 -11.77 16.08 -10.38
C ILE A 145 -11.52 17.57 -10.11
N ASP A 146 -12.24 18.15 -9.15
CA ASP A 146 -12.11 19.57 -8.81
C ASP A 146 -10.77 19.87 -8.11
N GLU A 147 -10.46 19.16 -7.02
CA GLU A 147 -9.18 19.29 -6.32
C GLU A 147 -8.49 17.93 -6.11
N LEU A 148 -7.19 17.86 -6.40
CA LEU A 148 -6.30 16.78 -5.98
C LEU A 148 -5.49 17.25 -4.78
N TRP A 149 -5.61 16.53 -3.67
CA TRP A 149 -4.93 16.81 -2.40
C TRP A 149 -3.78 15.83 -2.22
N LEU A 150 -2.57 16.37 -2.02
CA LEU A 150 -1.34 15.62 -1.85
C LEU A 150 -0.54 16.14 -0.65
N ALA A 151 0.32 15.28 -0.11
CA ALA A 151 1.34 15.69 0.85
C ALA A 151 2.34 16.67 0.22
N TRP A 152 2.99 17.49 1.05
CA TRP A 152 4.09 18.36 0.60
C TRP A 152 5.25 17.59 -0.04
N THR A 153 5.43 16.31 0.29
CA THR A 153 6.43 15.41 -0.29
C THR A 153 6.23 15.17 -1.79
N GLU A 154 5.01 15.43 -2.30
CA GLU A 154 4.68 15.29 -3.73
C GLU A 154 4.79 16.61 -4.51
N ASN A 155 5.19 17.69 -3.83
CA ASN A 155 5.36 18.99 -4.45
C ASN A 155 6.68 19.07 -5.21
N ASP A 156 6.59 19.20 -6.54
CA ASP A 156 7.75 19.31 -7.44
C ASP A 156 8.57 20.60 -7.22
N LYS A 157 7.99 21.58 -6.52
CA LYS A 157 8.64 22.87 -6.21
C LYS A 157 9.24 22.92 -4.79
N ASP A 158 9.07 21.88 -3.98
CA ASP A 158 9.64 21.81 -2.63
C ASP A 158 11.01 21.11 -2.67
N ALA A 159 12.05 21.78 -2.16
CA ALA A 159 13.43 21.30 -2.24
C ALA A 159 13.67 20.05 -1.37
N ASP A 160 12.99 19.95 -0.23
CA ASP A 160 13.10 18.77 0.64
C ASP A 160 12.36 17.58 0.01
N ALA A 161 11.21 17.82 -0.62
CA ALA A 161 10.48 16.82 -1.38
C ALA A 161 11.31 16.28 -2.56
N ALA A 162 11.98 17.16 -3.30
CA ALA A 162 12.89 16.77 -4.37
C ALA A 162 14.04 15.88 -3.86
N ARG A 163 14.63 16.22 -2.71
CA ARG A 163 15.70 15.42 -2.07
C ARG A 163 15.20 14.03 -1.65
N ILE A 164 14.02 13.94 -1.04
CA ILE A 164 13.42 12.66 -0.63
C ILE A 164 13.16 11.76 -1.86
N ARG A 165 12.54 12.31 -2.91
CA ARG A 165 12.28 11.55 -4.15
C ARG A 165 13.55 11.10 -4.84
N ALA A 166 14.57 11.95 -4.93
CA ALA A 166 15.86 11.59 -5.52
C ALA A 166 16.51 10.41 -4.76
N ARG A 167 16.51 10.46 -3.41
CA ARG A 167 17.01 9.35 -2.58
C ARG A 167 16.21 8.07 -2.83
N ARG A 168 14.89 8.15 -2.88
CA ARG A 168 14.01 6.99 -3.15
C ARG A 168 14.25 6.40 -4.54
N GLN A 169 14.37 7.22 -5.58
CA GLN A 169 14.65 6.76 -6.94
C GLN A 169 15.99 6.04 -7.04
N LYS A 170 17.04 6.56 -6.38
CA LYS A 170 18.35 5.90 -6.33
C LYS A 170 18.28 4.56 -5.59
N ALA A 171 17.62 4.52 -4.43
CA ALA A 171 17.41 3.28 -3.68
C ALA A 171 16.63 2.23 -4.50
N LEU A 172 15.58 2.65 -5.23
CA LEU A 172 14.81 1.77 -6.10
C LEU A 172 15.64 1.24 -7.28
N GLN A 173 16.42 2.09 -7.94
CA GLN A 173 17.34 1.66 -9.01
C GLN A 173 18.34 0.63 -8.49
N LEU A 174 18.90 0.85 -7.31
CA LEU A 174 19.78 -0.11 -6.67
C LEU A 174 19.07 -1.46 -6.47
N LEU A 175 17.87 -1.46 -5.89
CA LEU A 175 17.12 -2.70 -5.67
C LEU A 175 16.75 -3.43 -6.97
N LEU A 176 16.42 -2.70 -8.04
CA LEU A 176 16.20 -3.27 -9.37
C LEU A 176 17.46 -3.88 -9.98
N THR A 177 18.61 -3.25 -9.78
CA THR A 177 19.89 -3.82 -10.16
C THR A 177 20.14 -5.10 -9.35
N LEU A 178 19.88 -5.09 -8.04
CA LEU A 178 20.05 -6.26 -7.18
C LEU A 178 19.15 -7.43 -7.58
N ASP A 179 17.85 -7.22 -7.85
CA ASP A 179 16.93 -8.27 -8.33
C ASP A 179 17.46 -8.97 -9.59
N LYS A 180 18.04 -8.23 -10.55
CA LYS A 180 18.66 -8.81 -11.75
C LYS A 180 19.83 -9.74 -11.42
N HIS A 181 20.60 -9.44 -10.36
CA HIS A 181 21.77 -10.21 -9.95
C HIS A 181 21.43 -11.44 -9.09
N PHE A 182 20.23 -11.51 -8.51
CA PHE A 182 19.77 -12.70 -7.81
C PHE A 182 19.47 -13.90 -8.74
N GLY A 183 19.37 -13.71 -10.08
CA GLY A 183 19.15 -14.76 -11.08
C GLY A 183 17.75 -15.42 -11.01
N PRO A 184 17.43 -16.45 -11.84
CA PRO A 184 16.19 -17.23 -11.66
C PRO A 184 16.21 -18.00 -10.32
N ALA A 185 15.05 -18.40 -9.79
CA ALA A 185 14.99 -19.21 -8.57
C ALA A 185 15.73 -20.53 -8.83
N ALA A 186 16.77 -20.83 -8.05
CA ALA A 186 17.35 -22.17 -8.04
C ALA A 186 16.29 -23.13 -7.47
N ALA A 187 16.21 -24.34 -8.02
CA ALA A 187 15.35 -25.39 -7.47
C ALA A 187 15.70 -25.59 -5.99
N ALA A 188 14.68 -25.78 -5.14
CA ALA A 188 14.89 -26.01 -3.71
C ALA A 188 15.88 -27.16 -3.51
N PRO A 189 17.01 -26.94 -2.81
CA PRO A 189 17.94 -28.01 -2.49
C PRO A 189 17.33 -28.96 -1.45
N ASP A 190 17.75 -30.22 -1.47
CA ASP A 190 17.37 -31.22 -0.47
C ASP A 190 17.80 -30.77 0.94
N GLU A 191 16.97 -31.06 1.96
CA GLU A 191 16.97 -30.41 3.28
C GLU A 191 18.18 -30.69 4.20
N ASP A 192 19.16 -31.50 3.78
CA ASP A 192 20.21 -32.04 4.67
C ASP A 192 21.62 -31.39 4.53
N ASP A 193 21.79 -30.30 3.76
CA ASP A 193 23.11 -29.66 3.54
C ASP A 193 23.19 -28.19 4.01
N GLU A 194 24.37 -27.72 4.46
CA GLU A 194 24.64 -26.29 4.75
C GLU A 194 24.41 -25.38 3.52
N GLU A 195 24.48 -25.96 2.32
CA GLU A 195 24.12 -25.32 1.05
C GLU A 195 22.63 -24.95 0.98
N ALA A 196 21.76 -25.76 1.62
CA ALA A 196 20.32 -25.52 1.65
C ALA A 196 19.95 -24.31 2.50
N ALA A 197 20.58 -24.14 3.66
CA ALA A 197 20.38 -22.97 4.52
C ALA A 197 20.79 -21.67 3.81
N THR A 198 21.88 -21.71 3.04
CA THR A 198 22.37 -20.56 2.28
C THR A 198 21.45 -20.23 1.09
N ALA A 199 20.97 -21.25 0.37
CA ALA A 199 19.99 -21.07 -0.70
C ALA A 199 18.65 -20.52 -0.17
N GLN A 200 18.19 -20.98 0.99
CA GLN A 200 16.96 -20.54 1.60
C GLN A 200 17.03 -19.09 2.10
N ARG A 201 18.17 -18.66 2.67
CA ARG A 201 18.42 -17.25 2.99
C ARG A 201 18.39 -16.36 1.74
N ARG A 202 19.00 -16.81 0.64
CA ARG A 202 18.99 -16.08 -0.64
C ARG A 202 17.59 -16.00 -1.25
N ALA A 203 16.76 -17.04 -1.09
CA ALA A 203 15.37 -17.00 -1.51
C ALA A 203 14.57 -15.96 -0.71
N GLY A 204 14.73 -15.94 0.62
CA GLY A 204 14.09 -14.93 1.48
C GLY A 204 14.44 -13.49 1.10
N GLN A 205 15.74 -13.19 0.93
CA GLN A 205 16.21 -11.86 0.52
C GLN A 205 15.63 -11.40 -0.82
N ARG A 206 15.47 -12.32 -1.77
CA ARG A 206 14.83 -12.04 -3.06
C ARG A 206 13.36 -11.71 -2.91
N ASP A 207 12.67 -12.46 -2.08
CA ASP A 207 11.23 -12.30 -1.87
C ASP A 207 10.94 -10.93 -1.25
N GLU A 208 11.77 -10.45 -0.30
CA GLU A 208 11.66 -9.12 0.29
C GLU A 208 11.96 -7.98 -0.69
N VAL A 209 13.00 -8.12 -1.53
CA VAL A 209 13.28 -7.14 -2.58
C VAL A 209 12.10 -7.06 -3.56
N ARG A 210 11.53 -8.20 -3.96
CA ARG A 210 10.37 -8.25 -4.85
C ARG A 210 9.10 -7.74 -4.20
N GLU A 211 8.95 -7.93 -2.90
CA GLU A 211 7.85 -7.40 -2.10
C GLU A 211 7.83 -5.87 -2.16
N LEU A 212 8.97 -5.21 -1.96
CA LEU A 212 9.05 -3.75 -2.15
C LEU A 212 8.73 -3.35 -3.59
N LEU A 213 9.31 -4.04 -4.58
CA LEU A 213 9.02 -3.73 -5.98
C LEU A 213 7.51 -3.78 -6.25
N ALA A 214 6.80 -4.71 -5.59
CA ALA A 214 5.36 -4.83 -5.67
C ALA A 214 4.60 -3.57 -5.21
N PHE A 215 5.12 -2.84 -4.22
CA PHE A 215 4.57 -1.56 -3.75
C PHE A 215 4.85 -0.39 -4.71
N THR A 216 5.82 -0.52 -5.62
CA THR A 216 6.12 0.49 -6.64
C THR A 216 5.43 0.21 -7.98
N GLY A 217 4.69 -0.89 -8.08
CA GLY A 217 4.10 -1.39 -9.33
C GLY A 217 5.11 -2.09 -10.25
N GLN A 218 6.34 -2.30 -9.79
CA GLN A 218 7.37 -3.00 -10.55
C GLN A 218 7.31 -4.50 -10.24
N SER A 219 7.32 -5.34 -11.29
CA SER A 219 7.36 -6.79 -11.13
C SER A 219 8.42 -7.39 -12.05
N PRO A 220 9.52 -7.92 -11.50
CA PRO A 220 10.47 -8.70 -12.27
C PRO A 220 9.82 -10.01 -12.73
N GLY A 221 9.61 -10.17 -14.05
CA GLY A 221 9.18 -11.44 -14.66
C GLY A 221 7.68 -11.70 -14.77
N ALA A 222 6.82 -10.80 -14.28
CA ALA A 222 5.39 -10.77 -14.63
C ALA A 222 5.16 -9.77 -15.78
N ALA A 223 3.95 -9.75 -16.38
CA ALA A 223 3.57 -8.66 -17.26
C ALA A 223 3.67 -7.35 -16.46
N ALA A 224 4.69 -6.54 -16.76
CA ALA A 224 4.89 -5.27 -16.08
C ALA A 224 3.60 -4.44 -16.17
N SER A 225 3.26 -3.77 -15.08
CA SER A 225 2.18 -2.78 -15.12
C SER A 225 2.46 -1.78 -16.26
N ARG A 226 1.40 -1.32 -16.93
CA ARG A 226 1.52 -0.27 -17.96
C ARG A 226 2.04 1.04 -17.39
N MET A 227 1.89 1.26 -16.08
CA MET A 227 2.30 2.47 -15.36
C MET A 227 2.90 2.10 -13.98
N ASP A 228 3.96 2.79 -13.57
CA ASP A 228 4.38 2.81 -12.17
C ASP A 228 3.58 3.84 -11.36
N THR A 229 3.78 3.86 -10.05
CA THR A 229 3.07 4.78 -9.15
C THR A 229 3.30 6.26 -9.48
N GLY A 230 4.51 6.62 -9.92
CA GLY A 230 4.86 7.98 -10.31
C GLY A 230 4.10 8.44 -11.56
N ALA A 231 4.00 7.58 -12.56
CA ALA A 231 3.22 7.83 -13.77
C ALA A 231 1.72 7.99 -13.45
N ILE A 232 1.18 7.22 -12.49
CA ILE A 232 -0.21 7.36 -12.03
C ILE A 232 -0.40 8.74 -11.38
N LEU A 233 0.50 9.17 -10.49
CA LEU A 233 0.44 10.52 -9.90
C LEU A 233 0.48 11.62 -10.97
N THR A 234 1.36 11.50 -11.97
CA THR A 234 1.41 12.45 -13.10
C THR A 234 0.08 12.49 -13.86
N MET A 235 -0.54 11.34 -14.12
CA MET A 235 -1.85 11.27 -14.75
C MET A 235 -2.92 11.99 -13.92
N LEU A 236 -2.98 11.72 -12.61
CA LEU A 236 -3.95 12.35 -11.71
C LEU A 236 -3.75 13.88 -11.60
N LYS A 237 -2.49 14.33 -11.52
CA LYS A 237 -2.13 15.77 -11.56
C LYS A 237 -2.63 16.43 -12.85
N GLY A 238 -2.64 15.71 -13.98
CA GLY A 238 -3.16 16.18 -15.26
C GLY A 238 -4.68 16.15 -15.40
N LEU A 239 -5.37 15.25 -14.69
CA LEU A 239 -6.83 15.15 -14.68
C LEU A 239 -7.51 16.17 -13.75
N ALA A 240 -6.86 16.52 -12.64
CA ALA A 240 -7.42 17.44 -11.66
C ALA A 240 -7.36 18.91 -12.12
N LYS A 241 -8.44 19.66 -11.88
CA LYS A 241 -8.48 21.11 -12.18
C LYS A 241 -7.50 21.90 -11.33
N LYS A 242 -7.26 21.46 -10.09
CA LYS A 242 -6.36 22.10 -9.13
C LYS A 242 -5.65 21.07 -8.28
N VAL A 243 -4.34 21.21 -8.14
CA VAL A 243 -3.53 20.39 -7.23
C VAL A 243 -3.13 21.22 -6.01
N ARG A 244 -3.33 20.67 -4.81
CA ARG A 244 -2.98 21.31 -3.54
C ARG A 244 -2.04 20.40 -2.76
N TYR A 245 -1.01 21.02 -2.18
CA TYR A 245 0.00 20.35 -1.37
C TYR A 245 -0.12 20.82 0.08
N PHE A 246 -0.17 19.88 1.01
CA PHE A 246 -0.41 20.18 2.42
C PHE A 246 0.81 19.93 3.28
N THR A 247 1.06 20.87 4.19
CA THR A 247 2.09 20.78 5.23
C THR A 247 1.38 20.58 6.57
N PRO A 248 1.85 19.66 7.43
CA PRO A 248 1.19 19.38 8.69
C PRO A 248 1.30 20.54 9.68
N GLY A 249 0.35 20.64 10.61
CA GLY A 249 0.35 21.64 11.67
C GLY A 249 -0.09 23.04 11.24
N ALA A 250 -0.38 23.26 9.95
CA ALA A 250 -1.07 24.47 9.49
C ALA A 250 -2.50 24.54 10.06
N ASP A 251 -3.09 25.73 10.08
CA ASP A 251 -4.47 25.92 10.53
C ASP A 251 -5.47 25.06 9.73
N PRO A 252 -6.55 24.57 10.38
CA PRO A 252 -7.55 23.73 9.73
C PRO A 252 -8.16 24.44 8.53
N ILE A 253 -8.38 23.68 7.46
CA ILE A 253 -8.98 24.22 6.24
C ILE A 253 -10.46 23.86 6.17
N PRO A 254 -11.36 24.79 5.83
CA PRO A 254 -12.75 24.43 5.57
C PRO A 254 -12.81 23.52 4.35
N LEU A 255 -13.56 22.42 4.44
CA LEU A 255 -13.73 21.48 3.32
C LEU A 255 -14.36 22.18 2.11
N ARG A 256 -15.43 22.96 2.35
CA ARG A 256 -16.06 23.85 1.38
C ARG A 256 -16.84 24.94 2.12
N ALA A 257 -17.04 26.09 1.49
CA ALA A 257 -17.83 27.16 2.07
C ALA A 257 -19.26 26.69 2.42
N GLY A 258 -19.71 26.99 3.64
CA GLY A 258 -21.06 26.64 4.12
C GLY A 258 -21.23 25.23 4.67
N ILE A 259 -20.16 24.42 4.73
CA ILE A 259 -20.18 23.10 5.35
C ILE A 259 -19.41 23.18 6.68
N PRO A 260 -19.99 22.73 7.81
CA PRO A 260 -19.31 22.73 9.12
C PRO A 260 -18.35 21.54 9.25
N VAL A 261 -17.47 21.37 8.27
CA VAL A 261 -16.42 20.34 8.24
C VAL A 261 -15.09 21.01 7.95
N GLU A 262 -14.13 20.84 8.84
CA GLU A 262 -12.77 21.34 8.72
C GLU A 262 -11.79 20.17 8.62
N ALA A 263 -10.79 20.26 7.75
CA ALA A 263 -9.73 19.26 7.64
C ALA A 263 -8.46 19.74 8.36
N TYR A 264 -8.01 18.95 9.32
CA TYR A 264 -6.72 19.08 9.99
C TYR A 264 -5.71 18.22 9.26
N ILE A 265 -4.53 18.79 8.96
CA ILE A 265 -3.42 18.08 8.32
C ILE A 265 -2.41 17.70 9.40
N LEU A 266 -2.23 16.40 9.64
CA LEU A 266 -1.34 15.89 10.70
C LEU A 266 -0.01 15.36 10.17
N GLY A 267 0.06 14.99 8.89
CA GLY A 267 1.23 14.39 8.27
C GLY A 267 1.32 14.67 6.77
N PRO A 268 2.49 14.41 6.15
CA PRO A 268 3.68 13.84 6.78
C PRO A 268 4.57 14.89 7.47
N PRO A 269 5.32 14.56 8.53
CA PRO A 269 6.16 15.50 9.27
C PRO A 269 7.25 16.12 8.39
N LYS A 270 7.53 17.41 8.63
CA LYS A 270 8.66 18.12 7.99
C LYS A 270 10.02 17.74 8.59
N ASP A 271 10.06 17.34 9.86
CA ASP A 271 11.29 16.87 10.50
C ASP A 271 11.61 15.44 10.05
N THR A 272 12.78 15.30 9.42
CA THR A 272 13.29 14.04 8.87
C THR A 272 13.44 12.95 9.94
N LYS A 273 13.69 13.32 11.21
CA LYS A 273 13.77 12.36 12.32
C LYS A 273 12.46 11.63 12.55
N PHE A 274 11.33 12.31 12.38
CA PHE A 274 10.02 11.69 12.46
C PHE A 274 9.69 10.96 11.16
N LEU A 275 10.01 11.54 10.00
CA LEU A 275 9.74 10.91 8.71
C LEU A 275 10.40 9.52 8.59
N LEU A 276 11.62 9.36 9.11
CA LEU A 276 12.40 8.14 8.98
C LEU A 276 12.21 7.17 10.16
N ARG A 277 11.20 7.41 11.01
CA ARG A 277 10.96 6.59 12.20
C ARG A 277 9.80 5.62 12.00
N SER A 278 10.16 4.37 11.80
CA SER A 278 9.28 3.26 11.45
C SER A 278 8.70 2.50 12.65
N ASN A 279 9.50 2.39 13.72
CA ASN A 279 9.27 1.45 14.82
C ASN A 279 9.19 2.16 16.19
N PRO A 280 8.46 1.57 17.17
CA PRO A 280 8.42 2.06 18.55
C PRO A 280 9.73 1.77 19.28
N ARG A 281 10.08 2.57 20.32
CA ARG A 281 11.32 2.36 21.09
C ARG A 281 11.24 1.15 22.03
N LYS A 282 12.33 0.37 22.11
CA LYS A 282 12.81 -0.35 23.31
C LYS A 282 14.35 -0.47 23.24
N GLY A 283 15.07 -0.11 24.32
CA GLY A 283 16.50 -0.40 24.54
C GLY A 283 17.42 -0.15 23.35
N GLU A 284 17.91 1.09 23.24
CA GLU A 284 18.79 1.69 22.21
C GLU A 284 19.64 0.70 21.39
N VAL A 285 19.17 0.36 20.19
CA VAL A 285 20.02 -0.20 19.12
C VAL A 285 20.56 0.96 18.29
N TYR A 286 21.88 0.98 18.09
CA TYR A 286 22.57 1.95 17.27
C TYR A 286 22.08 1.83 15.82
N LEU A 287 21.20 2.74 15.40
CA LEU A 287 21.09 3.08 13.99
C LEU A 287 22.34 3.87 13.66
N THR A 288 23.26 3.23 12.94
CA THR A 288 24.38 3.88 12.27
C THR A 288 23.84 5.06 11.45
N ASP A 289 24.54 6.19 11.54
CA ASP A 289 24.27 7.43 10.81
C ASP A 289 23.84 7.15 9.35
N GLU A 290 22.78 7.81 8.89
CA GLU A 290 22.09 7.51 7.62
C GLU A 290 22.99 7.61 6.38
N SER A 291 24.02 8.46 6.46
CA SER A 291 25.06 8.59 5.43
C SER A 291 25.88 7.31 5.29
N ALA A 292 26.14 6.60 6.38
CA ALA A 292 26.87 5.35 6.37
C ALA A 292 26.01 4.20 5.83
N GLY A 293 24.72 4.14 6.15
CA GLY A 293 23.82 3.10 5.64
C GLY A 293 23.67 3.16 4.12
N LEU A 294 23.27 4.32 3.57
CA LEU A 294 23.13 4.50 2.12
C LEU A 294 24.47 4.36 1.39
N GLY A 295 25.57 4.84 2.00
CA GLY A 295 26.91 4.70 1.46
C GLY A 295 27.35 3.25 1.27
N VAL A 296 27.09 2.36 2.24
CA VAL A 296 27.34 0.91 2.11
C VAL A 296 26.55 0.32 0.93
N TYR A 297 25.26 0.64 0.83
CA TYR A 297 24.41 0.11 -0.23
C TYR A 297 24.85 0.60 -1.62
N LEU A 298 25.17 1.89 -1.73
CA LEU A 298 25.62 2.52 -2.96
C LEU A 298 26.99 1.99 -3.39
N ALA A 299 27.90 1.73 -2.44
CA ALA A 299 29.17 1.10 -2.72
C ALA A 299 28.99 -0.29 -3.35
N ALA A 300 28.02 -1.05 -2.83
CA ALA A 300 27.72 -2.38 -3.33
C ALA A 300 27.03 -2.36 -4.70
N ALA A 301 26.14 -1.39 -4.94
CA ALA A 301 25.56 -1.08 -6.25
C ALA A 301 26.64 -0.91 -7.34
N VAL A 302 27.63 -0.07 -7.04
CA VAL A 302 28.75 0.26 -7.94
C VAL A 302 29.59 -0.98 -8.27
N GLN A 303 29.62 -2.01 -7.40
CA GLN A 303 30.32 -3.26 -7.69
C GLN A 303 29.63 -4.08 -8.79
N LEU A 304 28.29 -4.08 -8.83
CA LEU A 304 27.50 -4.90 -9.74
C LEU A 304 27.34 -4.29 -11.13
N GLU A 305 27.23 -2.96 -11.18
CA GLU A 305 26.97 -2.30 -12.46
C GLU A 305 28.20 -2.31 -13.38
N LYS A 306 27.94 -2.66 -14.65
CA LYS A 306 28.90 -2.52 -15.73
C LYS A 306 29.11 -1.06 -16.12
N GLU A 307 28.11 -0.22 -15.87
CA GLU A 307 28.12 1.22 -16.11
C GLU A 307 28.38 1.99 -14.80
N ALA A 308 28.90 3.21 -14.90
CA ALA A 308 29.13 4.02 -13.71
C ALA A 308 27.80 4.62 -13.23
N ILE A 309 27.40 4.29 -11.99
CA ILE A 309 26.33 5.02 -11.31
C ILE A 309 26.82 6.48 -11.14
N ALA A 310 26.01 7.44 -11.58
CA ALA A 310 26.32 8.85 -11.42
C ALA A 310 26.17 9.23 -9.93
N LEU A 311 27.29 9.49 -9.27
CA LEU A 311 27.36 9.88 -7.87
C LEU A 311 27.60 11.38 -7.75
N ASP A 312 26.91 12.04 -6.83
CA ASP A 312 27.31 13.38 -6.42
C ASP A 312 28.47 13.33 -5.40
N ALA A 313 28.99 14.51 -5.01
CA ALA A 313 30.16 14.61 -4.14
C ALA A 313 29.90 14.06 -2.73
N ASP A 314 28.68 14.23 -2.21
CA ASP A 314 28.32 13.74 -0.88
C ASP A 314 28.14 12.22 -0.91
N GLU A 315 27.61 11.68 -2.01
CA GLU A 315 27.48 10.25 -2.25
C GLU A 315 28.81 9.54 -2.44
N ALA A 316 29.72 10.12 -3.23
CA ALA A 316 31.07 9.60 -3.39
C ALA A 316 31.79 9.54 -2.04
N ARG A 317 31.63 10.59 -1.23
CA ARG A 317 32.16 10.65 0.13
C ARG A 317 31.49 9.65 1.07
N ALA A 318 30.18 9.47 0.98
CA ALA A 318 29.44 8.50 1.79
C ALA A 318 29.87 7.07 1.47
N ILE A 319 30.06 6.73 0.19
CA ILE A 319 30.67 5.46 -0.24
C ILE A 319 32.05 5.31 0.39
N GLU A 320 32.93 6.29 0.21
CA GLU A 320 34.31 6.24 0.72
C GLU A 320 34.35 6.01 2.23
N LEU A 321 33.51 6.70 3.01
CA LEU A 321 33.40 6.54 4.46
C LEU A 321 32.77 5.21 4.89
N SER A 322 32.02 4.57 4.00
CA SER A 322 31.31 3.32 4.27
C SER A 322 32.13 2.08 3.91
N MET A 323 33.25 2.26 3.20
CA MET A 323 34.08 1.16 2.77
C MET A 323 35.05 0.74 3.88
N PRO A 324 35.19 -0.57 4.15
CA PRO A 324 36.09 -1.07 5.18
C PRO A 324 37.58 -0.90 4.81
N PHE A 325 37.88 -0.62 3.54
CA PHE A 325 39.23 -0.43 3.01
C PHE A 325 39.27 0.77 2.06
N ASP A 326 40.47 1.34 1.89
CA ASP A 326 40.73 2.43 0.97
C ASP A 326 40.33 2.10 -0.48
N ASN A 327 39.79 3.09 -1.21
CA ASN A 327 39.34 2.96 -2.59
C ASN A 327 40.40 2.40 -3.55
N GLN A 328 41.70 2.53 -3.26
CA GLN A 328 42.75 1.90 -4.08
C GLN A 328 42.65 0.35 -4.13
N HIS A 329 42.08 -0.25 -3.09
CA HIS A 329 41.83 -1.70 -3.00
C HIS A 329 40.51 -2.10 -3.63
N PHE A 330 39.70 -1.15 -4.08
CA PHE A 330 38.43 -1.41 -4.73
C PHE A 330 38.63 -1.96 -6.15
N ARG A 331 37.85 -2.98 -6.50
CA ARG A 331 37.75 -3.57 -7.84
C ARG A 331 36.28 -3.87 -8.13
N ARG A 332 35.78 -3.54 -9.32
CA ARG A 332 34.39 -3.87 -9.69
C ARG A 332 34.28 -5.36 -9.96
N LEU A 333 33.19 -5.99 -9.49
CA LEU A 333 32.99 -7.43 -9.70
C LEU A 333 33.01 -7.77 -11.20
N SER A 334 32.39 -6.93 -12.03
CA SER A 334 32.37 -7.08 -13.49
C SER A 334 33.75 -6.95 -14.17
N GLU A 335 34.73 -6.32 -13.53
CA GLU A 335 36.12 -6.26 -13.99
C GLU A 335 36.87 -7.53 -13.58
N VAL A 336 36.71 -7.97 -12.33
CA VAL A 336 37.36 -9.18 -11.82
C VAL A 336 36.79 -10.43 -12.49
N GLU A 337 35.49 -10.52 -12.74
CA GLU A 337 34.84 -11.63 -13.45
C GLU A 337 35.31 -11.81 -14.91
N ARG A 338 35.81 -10.73 -15.55
CA ARG A 338 36.41 -10.82 -16.90
C ARG A 338 37.78 -11.51 -16.87
N GLU A 339 38.44 -11.53 -15.72
CA GLU A 339 39.71 -12.21 -15.49
C GLU A 339 39.47 -13.69 -15.09
N GLN A 340 38.77 -14.45 -15.94
CA GLN A 340 38.31 -15.82 -15.66
C GLN A 340 39.41 -16.85 -15.31
N ASN A 341 40.69 -16.49 -15.42
CA ASN A 341 41.83 -17.32 -15.04
C ASN A 341 42.22 -17.17 -13.55
N GLN A 342 41.47 -16.41 -12.75
CA GLN A 342 41.69 -16.28 -11.31
C GLN A 342 41.17 -17.54 -10.57
N PRO A 343 41.96 -18.15 -9.66
CA PRO A 343 41.51 -19.30 -8.86
C PRO A 343 40.21 -19.05 -8.09
N TYR A 344 39.92 -17.79 -7.75
CA TYR A 344 38.71 -17.35 -7.07
C TYR A 344 37.41 -17.76 -7.76
N PHE A 345 37.35 -17.75 -9.09
CA PHE A 345 36.12 -18.05 -9.85
C PHE A 345 35.98 -19.51 -10.26
N SER A 346 36.89 -20.40 -9.83
CA SER A 346 36.77 -21.82 -10.15
C SER A 346 35.64 -22.47 -9.33
N GLU A 347 34.93 -23.43 -9.93
CA GLU A 347 33.81 -24.14 -9.28
C GLU A 347 34.20 -24.74 -7.92
N ARG A 348 35.45 -25.22 -7.78
CA ARG A 348 35.97 -25.81 -6.52
C ARG A 348 36.07 -24.81 -5.37
N GLU A 349 36.13 -23.53 -5.68
CA GLU A 349 36.31 -22.45 -4.72
C GLU A 349 34.99 -21.72 -4.44
N GLU A 350 33.86 -22.22 -4.94
CA GLU A 350 32.54 -21.59 -4.78
C GLU A 350 32.18 -21.38 -3.30
N TRP A 351 32.52 -22.34 -2.44
CA TRP A 351 32.24 -22.31 -1.00
C TRP A 351 32.84 -21.11 -0.24
N ARG A 352 33.91 -20.49 -0.76
CA ARG A 352 34.57 -19.32 -0.14
C ARG A 352 34.27 -17.99 -0.82
N ARG A 353 33.38 -17.99 -1.81
CA ARG A 353 32.97 -16.77 -2.53
C ARG A 353 31.93 -16.02 -1.72
N ILE A 354 32.17 -14.73 -1.53
CA ILE A 354 31.26 -13.81 -0.81
C ILE A 354 30.62 -12.78 -1.76
N ASP A 355 30.67 -13.04 -3.07
CA ASP A 355 30.25 -12.12 -4.15
C ASP A 355 28.80 -11.64 -4.02
N ARG A 356 28.00 -12.36 -3.24
CA ARG A 356 26.57 -12.14 -3.04
C ARG A 356 26.18 -11.98 -1.57
N ASP A 357 27.12 -12.07 -0.63
CA ASP A 357 26.79 -12.03 0.81
C ASP A 357 26.28 -10.66 1.24
N TRP A 358 26.75 -9.62 0.57
CA TRP A 358 26.27 -8.27 0.76
C TRP A 358 24.85 -8.04 0.21
N LEU A 359 24.28 -8.95 -0.59
CA LEU A 359 22.87 -8.87 -1.01
C LEU A 359 21.91 -8.94 0.18
N GLY A 360 22.34 -9.46 1.34
CA GLY A 360 21.56 -9.35 2.58
C GLY A 360 21.37 -7.92 3.08
N ALA A 361 22.17 -6.97 2.59
CA ALA A 361 21.98 -5.55 2.82
C ALA A 361 20.79 -5.00 1.98
N ALA A 362 20.45 -5.64 0.86
CA ALA A 362 19.34 -5.26 -0.02
C ALA A 362 17.98 -5.33 0.72
N GLU A 363 17.78 -6.38 1.52
CA GLU A 363 16.62 -6.57 2.39
C GLU A 363 16.40 -5.34 3.29
N GLN A 364 17.44 -4.93 4.01
CA GLN A 364 17.35 -3.81 4.95
C GLN A 364 17.06 -2.49 4.23
N LEU A 365 17.67 -2.28 3.06
CA LEU A 365 17.36 -1.12 2.21
C LEU A 365 15.91 -1.16 1.72
N ALA A 366 15.41 -2.34 1.33
CA ALA A 366 14.05 -2.51 0.84
C ALA A 366 13.01 -2.22 1.92
N LEU A 367 13.14 -2.86 3.09
CA LEU A 367 12.29 -2.63 4.26
C LEU A 367 12.32 -1.16 4.69
N LYS A 368 13.50 -0.51 4.60
CA LYS A 368 13.65 0.91 4.95
C LYS A 368 12.91 1.81 3.96
N LEU A 369 13.03 1.54 2.65
CA LEU A 369 12.40 2.36 1.62
C LEU A 369 10.87 2.27 1.65
N ASP A 370 10.34 1.07 1.88
CA ASP A 370 8.90 0.84 2.11
C ASP A 370 8.40 1.69 3.29
N SER A 371 9.07 1.56 4.43
CA SER A 371 8.69 2.24 5.64
C SER A 371 8.80 3.77 5.56
N ASP A 372 9.83 4.28 4.89
CA ASP A 372 10.00 5.71 4.67
C ASP A 372 8.88 6.26 3.78
N THR A 373 8.41 5.48 2.79
CA THR A 373 7.29 5.85 1.92
C THR A 373 5.95 5.81 2.66
N ASN A 374 5.72 4.83 3.54
CA ASN A 374 4.55 4.81 4.42
C ASN A 374 4.44 6.10 5.27
N ASN A 375 5.57 6.61 5.76
CA ASN A 375 5.61 7.86 6.53
C ASN A 375 5.46 9.15 5.70
N THR A 376 5.40 9.08 4.37
CA THR A 376 5.01 10.24 3.54
C THR A 376 3.50 10.42 3.42
N SER A 377 2.71 9.57 4.09
CA SER A 377 1.24 9.66 4.13
C SER A 377 0.71 11.06 4.48
N LEU A 378 -0.12 11.61 3.60
CA LEU A 378 -1.02 12.72 3.92
C LEU A 378 -2.06 12.23 4.93
N VAL A 379 -1.92 12.69 6.18
CA VAL A 379 -2.84 12.35 7.27
C VAL A 379 -3.89 13.43 7.42
N LEU A 380 -5.16 13.02 7.36
CA LEU A 380 -6.31 13.92 7.46
C LEU A 380 -7.19 13.56 8.67
N ALA A 381 -7.61 14.59 9.40
CA ALA A 381 -8.69 14.51 10.37
C ALA A 381 -9.79 15.49 9.98
N PHE A 382 -10.97 14.98 9.60
CA PHE A 382 -12.13 15.81 9.29
C PHE A 382 -12.94 16.04 10.57
N ALA A 383 -12.87 17.25 11.11
CA ALA A 383 -13.58 17.66 12.31
C ALA A 383 -14.94 18.29 11.95
N PHE A 384 -15.97 17.93 12.70
CA PHE A 384 -17.36 18.38 12.55
C PHE A 384 -18.11 18.23 13.88
N GLY A 385 -19.42 18.48 13.88
CA GLY A 385 -20.25 18.38 15.08
C GLY A 385 -20.37 19.70 15.84
N SER A 386 -21.00 19.64 17.00
CA SER A 386 -21.24 20.81 17.85
C SER A 386 -20.09 21.03 18.83
N LYS A 387 -20.02 22.21 19.47
CA LYS A 387 -19.01 22.46 20.52
C LYS A 387 -19.12 21.51 21.71
N THR A 388 -20.32 20.99 21.97
CA THR A 388 -20.61 20.05 23.07
C THR A 388 -20.47 18.59 22.66
N ASP A 389 -20.40 18.32 21.35
CA ASP A 389 -20.25 16.99 20.77
C ASP A 389 -19.35 17.06 19.52
N PRO A 390 -18.04 17.32 19.71
CA PRO A 390 -17.08 17.39 18.61
C PRO A 390 -16.82 15.99 18.08
N ARG A 391 -16.80 15.86 16.75
CA ARG A 391 -16.66 14.58 16.05
C ARG A 391 -15.55 14.66 15.01
N VAL A 392 -14.77 13.60 14.87
CA VAL A 392 -13.65 13.50 13.94
C VAL A 392 -13.69 12.21 13.15
N LEU A 393 -13.48 12.29 11.83
CA LEU A 393 -13.10 11.16 10.99
C LEU A 393 -11.59 11.18 10.78
N LEU A 394 -10.88 10.16 11.23
CA LEU A 394 -9.42 10.07 11.14
C LEU A 394 -8.98 9.12 10.04
N PHE A 395 -8.22 9.64 9.07
CA PHE A 395 -7.63 8.92 7.94
C PHE A 395 -6.09 9.09 7.96
N PRO A 396 -5.36 8.16 8.59
CA PRO A 396 -3.90 8.24 8.71
C PRO A 396 -3.13 7.78 7.47
N GLY A 397 -3.79 7.32 6.40
CA GLY A 397 -3.11 6.54 5.36
C GLY A 397 -2.34 5.40 6.03
N ASP A 398 -1.05 5.29 5.71
CA ASP A 398 -0.15 4.30 6.29
C ASP A 398 0.91 4.91 7.20
N ALA A 399 0.61 6.08 7.77
CA ALA A 399 1.43 6.74 8.76
C ALA A 399 1.88 5.79 9.89
N GLN A 400 3.20 5.66 10.04
CA GLN A 400 3.83 4.82 11.05
C GLN A 400 4.28 5.66 12.25
N VAL A 401 4.97 5.03 13.21
CA VAL A 401 5.29 5.58 14.53
C VAL A 401 5.77 7.04 14.52
N GLY A 402 6.69 7.38 13.62
CA GLY A 402 7.25 8.72 13.52
C GLY A 402 6.22 9.81 13.21
N ASN A 403 5.25 9.53 12.34
CA ASN A 403 4.10 10.42 12.12
C ASN A 403 3.30 10.63 13.40
N TRP A 404 2.88 9.54 14.04
CA TRP A 404 2.04 9.64 15.25
C TRP A 404 2.73 10.43 16.37
N GLU A 405 4.05 10.27 16.53
CA GLU A 405 4.83 11.05 17.49
C GLU A 405 4.94 12.52 17.11
N SER A 406 5.03 12.83 15.82
CA SER A 406 5.15 14.21 15.36
C SER A 406 3.88 15.02 15.64
N TRP A 407 2.71 14.38 15.76
CA TRP A 407 1.45 15.10 16.00
C TRP A 407 1.41 15.81 17.36
N GLN A 408 2.23 15.37 18.32
CA GLN A 408 2.32 15.96 19.66
C GLN A 408 2.83 17.40 19.65
N GLN A 409 3.46 17.84 18.56
CA GLN A 409 3.98 19.20 18.42
C GLN A 409 2.94 20.22 17.95
N TYR A 410 1.77 19.78 17.49
CA TYR A 410 0.76 20.67 16.91
C TYR A 410 -0.28 21.11 17.94
N VAL A 411 -0.56 22.41 17.92
CA VAL A 411 -1.63 23.06 18.67
C VAL A 411 -2.27 24.08 17.71
N TRP A 412 -3.59 24.03 17.61
CA TRP A 412 -4.39 24.87 16.73
C TRP A 412 -5.29 25.83 17.51
N PRO A 413 -5.54 27.05 16.98
CA PRO A 413 -4.89 27.62 15.79
C PRO A 413 -3.40 27.91 16.04
N SER A 414 -2.64 28.12 14.97
CA SER A 414 -1.21 28.37 15.00
C SER A 414 -0.88 29.54 15.93
N GLY A 415 0.02 29.32 16.88
CA GLY A 415 0.40 30.29 17.91
C GLY A 415 -0.39 30.19 19.22
N ALA A 416 -1.46 29.38 19.25
CA ALA A 416 -2.15 29.04 20.50
C ALA A 416 -1.28 28.16 21.39
N LYS A 417 -1.52 28.24 22.70
CA LYS A 417 -0.85 27.41 23.70
C LYS A 417 -1.75 26.27 24.13
N ARG A 418 -1.17 25.14 24.54
CA ARG A 418 -1.95 23.94 24.94
C ARG A 418 -2.84 24.22 26.16
N GLU A 419 -2.46 25.19 26.99
CA GLU A 419 -3.22 25.64 28.16
C GLU A 419 -4.45 26.49 27.78
N ASP A 420 -4.54 27.00 26.55
CA ASP A 420 -5.66 27.82 26.11
C ASP A 420 -6.94 26.95 26.02
N PRO A 421 -8.05 27.34 26.65
CA PRO A 421 -9.26 26.51 26.68
C PRO A 421 -9.81 26.18 25.29
N ALA A 422 -9.71 27.14 24.37
CA ALA A 422 -10.19 27.03 22.99
C ALA A 422 -9.18 26.36 22.03
N ALA A 423 -7.93 26.13 22.45
CA ALA A 423 -6.95 25.48 21.60
C ALA A 423 -7.30 24.01 21.41
N ILE A 424 -7.11 23.51 20.19
CA ILE A 424 -7.23 22.10 19.86
C ILE A 424 -5.82 21.54 19.74
N ASP A 425 -5.50 20.52 20.52
CA ASP A 425 -4.28 19.74 20.36
C ASP A 425 -4.63 18.32 19.92
N ILE A 426 -3.60 17.51 19.69
CA ILE A 426 -3.81 16.14 19.24
C ILE A 426 -4.63 15.29 20.23
N GLN A 427 -4.54 15.54 21.54
CA GLN A 427 -5.32 14.78 22.52
C GLN A 427 -6.81 15.08 22.38
N LYS A 428 -7.19 16.36 22.28
CA LYS A 428 -8.58 16.77 22.05
C LYS A 428 -9.10 16.24 20.71
N LEU A 429 -8.27 16.29 19.65
CA LEU A 429 -8.65 15.82 18.32
C LEU A 429 -8.87 14.29 18.28
N LEU A 430 -7.98 13.51 18.88
CA LEU A 430 -8.13 12.05 18.97
C LEU A 430 -9.30 11.65 19.87
N ALA A 431 -9.52 12.35 20.99
CA ALA A 431 -10.66 12.11 21.88
C ALA A 431 -12.01 12.30 21.18
N ALA A 432 -12.09 13.18 20.18
CA ALA A 432 -13.27 13.42 19.35
C ALA A 432 -13.44 12.42 18.18
N THR A 433 -12.52 11.46 18.00
CA THR A 433 -12.57 10.54 16.85
C THR A 433 -13.74 9.57 16.97
N VAL A 434 -14.69 9.66 16.03
CA VAL A 434 -15.87 8.78 15.93
C VAL A 434 -15.70 7.69 14.87
N LEU A 435 -14.84 7.92 13.89
CA LEU A 435 -14.46 6.93 12.90
C LEU A 435 -12.94 6.96 12.69
N TYR A 436 -12.32 5.78 12.74
CA TYR A 436 -10.90 5.60 12.50
C TYR A 436 -10.67 4.62 11.33
N LYS A 437 -10.13 5.10 10.21
CA LYS A 437 -9.46 4.19 9.25
C LYS A 437 -8.19 3.70 9.91
N VAL A 438 -8.13 2.41 10.22
CA VAL A 438 -6.94 1.84 10.85
C VAL A 438 -5.79 1.92 9.86
N GLY A 439 -4.70 2.56 10.28
CA GLY A 439 -3.57 2.81 9.39
C GLY A 439 -2.88 1.52 8.95
N HIS A 440 -2.13 1.58 7.85
CA HIS A 440 -1.22 0.52 7.40
C HIS A 440 -1.81 -0.89 7.53
N HIS A 441 -3.06 -1.05 7.09
CA HIS A 441 -3.85 -2.29 7.09
C HIS A 441 -3.87 -3.06 8.43
N ALA A 442 -3.78 -2.33 9.55
CA ALA A 442 -3.64 -2.87 10.91
C ALA A 442 -2.33 -3.66 11.14
N SER A 443 -1.23 -3.21 10.55
CA SER A 443 0.13 -3.66 10.87
C SER A 443 0.52 -3.34 12.32
N HIS A 444 1.57 -4.01 12.81
CA HIS A 444 2.10 -3.84 14.16
C HIS A 444 2.58 -2.42 14.49
N ASN A 445 2.95 -1.63 13.48
CA ASN A 445 3.43 -0.25 13.60
C ASN A 445 2.42 0.81 13.11
N ALA A 446 1.19 0.39 12.77
CA ALA A 446 0.13 1.22 12.21
C ALA A 446 -0.42 2.28 13.18
N THR A 447 -0.48 1.96 14.46
CA THR A 447 -1.19 2.76 15.47
C THR A 447 -0.39 2.77 16.76
N LEU A 448 -0.04 3.97 17.26
CA LEU A 448 0.50 4.07 18.60
C LEU A 448 -0.53 3.66 19.64
N ARG A 449 -0.07 3.02 20.72
CA ARG A 449 -0.93 2.69 21.86
C ARG A 449 -1.24 3.94 22.68
N ALA A 450 -0.33 4.34 23.57
CA ALA A 450 -0.56 5.40 24.55
C ALA A 450 -0.89 6.76 23.90
N ASN A 451 -0.15 7.13 22.85
CA ASN A 451 -0.30 8.42 22.15
C ASN A 451 -1.12 8.30 20.86
N GLY A 452 -1.90 7.23 20.70
CA GLY A 452 -2.74 6.99 19.53
C GLY A 452 -4.08 6.43 19.95
N LEU A 453 -4.26 5.12 19.80
CA LEU A 453 -5.53 4.42 20.07
C LEU A 453 -6.06 4.68 21.49
N GLU A 454 -5.18 4.80 22.49
CA GLU A 454 -5.63 5.02 23.86
C GLU A 454 -6.28 6.40 24.07
N LEU A 455 -5.93 7.39 23.23
CA LEU A 455 -6.52 8.72 23.25
C LEU A 455 -7.87 8.81 22.52
N MET A 456 -8.24 7.80 21.73
CA MET A 456 -9.53 7.77 21.01
C MET A 456 -10.67 7.31 21.92
N THR A 457 -11.19 8.22 22.74
CA THR A 457 -12.11 7.90 23.85
C THR A 457 -13.59 8.12 23.53
N HIS A 458 -13.93 8.59 22.33
CA HIS A 458 -15.31 8.88 21.96
C HIS A 458 -16.21 7.63 22.09
N PRO A 459 -17.41 7.73 22.71
CA PRO A 459 -18.30 6.58 22.90
C PRO A 459 -18.83 5.99 21.59
N ASP A 460 -18.89 6.77 20.51
CA ASP A 460 -19.29 6.32 19.17
C ASP A 460 -18.16 5.75 18.30
N LEU A 461 -16.94 5.57 18.83
CA LEU A 461 -15.80 5.14 18.03
C LEU A 461 -16.06 3.83 17.26
N VAL A 462 -15.90 3.91 15.94
CA VAL A 462 -15.89 2.80 14.97
C VAL A 462 -14.54 2.73 14.29
N ALA A 463 -14.03 1.52 14.05
CA ALA A 463 -12.81 1.31 13.28
C ALA A 463 -13.11 0.63 11.93
N MET A 464 -12.45 1.08 10.87
CA MET A 464 -12.48 0.46 9.53
C MET A 464 -11.09 -0.09 9.21
N ILE A 465 -10.98 -1.38 8.91
CA ILE A 465 -9.71 -2.05 8.60
C ILE A 465 -9.72 -2.49 7.12
N PRO A 466 -9.00 -1.78 6.24
CA PRO A 466 -8.89 -2.13 4.83
C PRO A 466 -7.87 -3.25 4.62
N VAL A 467 -8.23 -4.48 4.99
CA VAL A 467 -7.33 -5.65 4.97
C VAL A 467 -7.97 -6.83 4.25
N ARG A 468 -7.12 -7.67 3.65
CA ARG A 468 -7.45 -9.04 3.24
C ARG A 468 -6.55 -10.03 3.95
N GLU A 469 -6.97 -10.46 5.14
CA GLU A 469 -6.17 -11.25 6.09
C GLU A 469 -5.62 -12.54 5.46
N GLU A 470 -6.44 -13.24 4.67
CA GLU A 470 -6.01 -14.47 4.02
C GLU A 470 -4.81 -14.22 3.08
N PHE A 471 -4.89 -13.19 2.24
CA PHE A 471 -3.81 -12.85 1.32
C PHE A 471 -2.57 -12.34 2.08
N ALA A 472 -2.77 -11.47 3.08
CA ALA A 472 -1.70 -10.97 3.91
C ALA A 472 -0.94 -12.12 4.60
N ARG A 473 -1.63 -13.06 5.24
CA ARG A 473 -1.00 -14.14 6.02
C ARG A 473 -0.49 -15.30 5.16
N LYS A 474 -1.26 -15.75 4.16
CA LYS A 474 -0.93 -16.96 3.39
C LYS A 474 -0.05 -16.68 2.19
N THR A 475 -0.15 -15.49 1.59
CA THR A 475 0.61 -15.14 0.38
C THR A 475 1.76 -14.19 0.67
N LYS A 476 1.55 -13.20 1.55
CA LYS A 476 2.60 -12.23 1.91
C LYS A 476 3.32 -12.58 3.22
N HIS A 477 2.86 -13.59 3.96
CA HIS A 477 3.40 -13.96 5.28
C HIS A 477 3.40 -12.84 6.32
N TRP A 478 2.58 -11.80 6.10
CA TRP A 478 2.41 -10.68 7.01
C TRP A 478 1.46 -11.05 8.14
N ASN A 479 1.84 -10.68 9.37
CA ASN A 479 0.99 -10.87 10.54
C ASN A 479 -0.07 -9.76 10.64
N MET A 480 -0.92 -9.64 9.62
CA MET A 480 -1.96 -8.61 9.51
C MET A 480 -3.37 -9.21 9.36
N PRO A 481 -4.38 -8.67 10.06
CA PRO A 481 -4.29 -7.69 11.14
C PRO A 481 -3.42 -8.16 12.30
N PHE A 482 -2.63 -7.28 12.89
CA PHE A 482 -1.77 -7.63 14.01
C PHE A 482 -2.62 -8.02 15.23
N PRO A 483 -2.50 -9.24 15.78
CA PRO A 483 -3.47 -9.76 16.75
C PRO A 483 -3.69 -8.86 17.98
N SER A 484 -2.60 -8.30 18.54
CA SER A 484 -2.70 -7.42 19.71
C SER A 484 -3.37 -6.08 19.39
N LEU A 485 -3.17 -5.55 18.17
CA LEU A 485 -3.84 -4.33 17.72
C LEU A 485 -5.32 -4.59 17.49
N LEU A 486 -5.66 -5.68 16.77
CA LEU A 486 -7.05 -6.07 16.51
C LEU A 486 -7.83 -6.30 17.81
N ALA A 487 -7.25 -7.04 18.77
CA ALA A 487 -7.87 -7.26 20.07
C ALA A 487 -8.15 -5.92 20.78
N ARG A 488 -7.18 -5.00 20.79
CA ARG A 488 -7.36 -3.70 21.44
C ARG A 488 -8.37 -2.82 20.70
N LEU A 489 -8.43 -2.87 19.37
CA LEU A 489 -9.45 -2.17 18.58
C LEU A 489 -10.85 -2.67 18.93
N LEU A 490 -11.05 -3.99 19.02
CA LEU A 490 -12.33 -4.59 19.42
C LEU A 490 -12.76 -4.10 20.81
N GLU A 491 -11.86 -4.07 21.79
CA GLU A 491 -12.14 -3.53 23.12
C GLU A 491 -12.53 -2.04 23.08
N ARG A 492 -11.74 -1.22 22.39
CA ARG A 492 -11.91 0.26 22.36
C ARG A 492 -13.16 0.69 21.59
N THR A 493 -13.52 -0.05 20.56
CA THR A 493 -14.72 0.20 19.74
C THR A 493 -15.96 -0.52 20.28
N LYS A 494 -15.82 -1.32 21.36
CA LYS A 494 -16.84 -2.25 21.83
C LYS A 494 -17.38 -3.15 20.71
N GLY A 495 -16.50 -3.58 19.82
CA GLY A 495 -16.77 -4.49 18.69
C GLY A 495 -17.16 -3.84 17.38
N ARG A 496 -17.30 -2.52 17.32
CA ARG A 496 -17.65 -1.81 16.07
C ARG A 496 -16.42 -1.69 15.16
N VAL A 497 -15.97 -2.84 14.65
CA VAL A 497 -14.85 -2.97 13.71
C VAL A 497 -15.39 -3.51 12.39
N LEU A 498 -15.33 -2.69 11.35
CA LEU A 498 -15.69 -3.05 9.99
C LEU A 498 -14.41 -3.48 9.24
N ARG A 499 -14.38 -4.68 8.65
CA ARG A 499 -13.22 -5.19 7.92
C ARG A 499 -13.53 -5.38 6.44
N ALA A 500 -12.56 -5.06 5.59
CA ALA A 500 -12.71 -5.18 4.13
C ALA A 500 -12.83 -6.63 3.62
N ASP A 501 -12.53 -7.62 4.46
CA ASP A 501 -12.60 -9.05 4.16
C ASP A 501 -13.70 -9.78 4.95
N LYS A 502 -14.67 -9.04 5.50
CA LYS A 502 -15.80 -9.58 6.27
C LYS A 502 -17.13 -9.07 5.76
N SER A 503 -18.14 -9.92 5.83
CA SER A 503 -19.54 -9.58 5.56
C SER A 503 -20.23 -8.98 6.79
N LEU A 504 -21.46 -8.47 6.61
CA LEU A 504 -22.29 -8.07 7.75
C LEU A 504 -22.76 -9.26 8.58
N ASP A 505 -22.90 -10.44 7.96
CA ASP A 505 -23.26 -11.66 8.68
C ASP A 505 -22.12 -12.09 9.62
N ASP A 506 -20.86 -11.95 9.18
CA ASP A 506 -19.70 -12.14 10.06
C ASP A 506 -19.74 -11.17 11.26
N LEU A 507 -20.07 -9.90 11.02
CA LEU A 507 -20.16 -8.89 12.07
C LEU A 507 -21.32 -9.16 13.05
N HIS A 508 -22.44 -9.69 12.56
CA HIS A 508 -23.54 -10.16 13.40
C HIS A 508 -23.13 -11.36 14.26
N ALA A 509 -22.39 -12.32 13.70
CA ALA A 509 -21.85 -13.44 14.46
C ALA A 509 -20.85 -12.96 15.54
N ASP A 510 -19.98 -12.00 15.22
CA ASP A 510 -19.06 -11.38 16.18
C ASP A 510 -19.81 -10.65 17.31
N ARG A 511 -20.90 -9.95 17.00
CA ARG A 511 -21.81 -9.39 18.02
C ARG A 511 -22.33 -10.50 18.94
N ASP A 512 -22.86 -11.59 18.40
CA ASP A 512 -23.49 -12.65 19.19
C ASP A 512 -22.51 -13.33 20.16
N HIS A 513 -21.22 -13.39 19.80
CA HIS A 513 -20.17 -13.85 20.69
C HIS A 513 -19.80 -12.86 21.80
N ARG A 514 -20.18 -11.59 21.67
CA ARG A 514 -19.76 -10.50 22.58
C ARG A 514 -20.91 -9.94 23.40
N GLN A 515 -22.15 -10.05 22.93
CA GLN A 515 -23.33 -9.50 23.59
C GLN A 515 -23.44 -9.99 25.05
N ASP A 516 -23.94 -9.11 25.92
CA ASP A 516 -24.17 -9.34 27.35
C ASP A 516 -22.91 -9.58 28.21
N LYS A 517 -21.71 -9.38 27.65
CA LYS A 517 -20.46 -9.38 28.43
C LYS A 517 -20.18 -8.00 29.04
N PRO A 518 -19.60 -7.93 30.26
CA PRO A 518 -19.23 -6.66 30.88
C PRO A 518 -18.32 -5.81 29.98
N GLY A 519 -18.66 -4.54 29.81
CA GLY A 519 -17.89 -3.58 29.00
C GLY A 519 -18.31 -3.49 27.53
N GLU A 520 -19.22 -4.35 27.07
CA GLU A 520 -19.73 -4.35 25.70
C GLU A 520 -20.93 -3.42 25.48
N LEU A 521 -21.31 -3.23 24.22
CA LEU A 521 -22.52 -2.47 23.86
C LEU A 521 -23.78 -3.20 24.34
N SER A 522 -24.79 -2.41 24.72
CA SER A 522 -26.13 -2.95 24.93
C SER A 522 -26.73 -3.44 23.60
N ARG A 523 -27.80 -4.22 23.69
CA ARG A 523 -28.53 -4.67 22.49
C ARG A 523 -29.03 -3.48 21.66
N ASP A 524 -29.60 -2.46 22.31
CA ASP A 524 -30.13 -1.27 21.63
C ASP A 524 -29.02 -0.47 20.95
N ASP A 525 -27.83 -0.38 21.57
CA ASP A 525 -26.67 0.28 20.97
C ASP A 525 -26.16 -0.48 19.74
N TRP A 526 -26.17 -1.82 19.77
CA TRP A 526 -25.86 -2.65 18.61
C TRP A 526 -26.86 -2.42 17.48
N GLU A 527 -28.16 -2.44 17.79
CA GLU A 527 -29.21 -2.18 16.80
C GLU A 527 -29.08 -0.77 16.18
N SER A 528 -28.75 0.24 17.00
CA SER A 528 -28.45 1.61 16.54
C SER A 528 -27.19 1.69 15.67
N PHE A 529 -26.16 0.90 15.97
CA PHE A 529 -24.98 0.78 15.12
C PHE A 529 -25.31 0.12 13.78
N PHE A 530 -25.98 -1.04 13.78
CA PHE A 530 -26.34 -1.74 12.54
C PHE A 530 -27.31 -0.94 11.67
N ALA A 531 -28.21 -0.15 12.25
CA ALA A 531 -29.08 0.77 11.50
C ALA A 531 -28.31 1.85 10.71
N ARG A 532 -27.02 2.06 11.03
CA ARG A 532 -26.12 3.00 10.36
C ARG A 532 -25.12 2.31 9.43
N VAL A 533 -25.10 0.98 9.37
CA VAL A 533 -24.20 0.22 8.50
C VAL A 533 -25.00 -0.41 7.37
N SER A 534 -24.54 -0.23 6.13
CA SER A 534 -25.10 -0.87 4.95
C SER A 534 -24.01 -1.59 4.16
N ALA A 535 -24.39 -2.65 3.46
CA ALA A 535 -23.50 -3.39 2.56
C ALA A 535 -23.86 -3.10 1.10
N GLY A 536 -22.83 -3.05 0.25
CA GLY A 536 -22.98 -3.01 -1.19
C GLY A 536 -23.45 -4.35 -1.78
N PRO A 537 -23.56 -4.42 -3.11
CA PRO A 537 -23.85 -5.68 -3.79
C PRO A 537 -22.73 -6.69 -3.57
N LYS A 538 -23.01 -7.98 -3.79
CA LYS A 538 -21.97 -9.01 -3.84
C LYS A 538 -21.01 -8.71 -5.00
N SER A 539 -19.70 -8.84 -4.77
CA SER A 539 -18.70 -8.75 -5.85
C SER A 539 -18.84 -9.96 -6.78
N ALA A 540 -18.69 -9.77 -8.09
CA ALA A 540 -18.70 -10.89 -9.04
C ALA A 540 -17.37 -11.66 -9.00
N HIS A 541 -16.32 -11.06 -8.43
CA HIS A 541 -14.96 -11.59 -8.39
C HIS A 541 -14.46 -11.93 -6.98
N SER A 542 -15.32 -11.87 -5.97
CA SER A 542 -15.02 -12.32 -4.60
C SER A 542 -16.26 -12.80 -3.86
N ASP A 543 -16.14 -13.94 -3.18
CA ASP A 543 -17.16 -14.47 -2.28
C ASP A 543 -16.95 -14.05 -0.81
N ALA A 544 -15.85 -13.36 -0.49
CA ALA A 544 -15.46 -13.10 0.90
C ALA A 544 -16.31 -12.00 1.57
N ALA A 545 -16.60 -10.91 0.86
CA ALA A 545 -17.33 -9.76 1.38
C ALA A 545 -18.15 -9.07 0.28
N PRO A 546 -19.21 -8.30 0.62
CA PRO A 546 -19.85 -7.40 -0.35
C PRO A 546 -18.83 -6.42 -0.93
N LEU A 547 -19.10 -5.82 -2.10
CA LEU A 547 -18.19 -4.89 -2.80
C LEU A 547 -17.71 -3.73 -1.92
N TYR A 548 -18.57 -3.27 -1.01
CA TYR A 548 -18.24 -2.27 -0.01
C TYR A 548 -19.08 -2.44 1.26
N VAL A 549 -18.62 -1.82 2.33
CA VAL A 549 -19.42 -1.49 3.51
C VAL A 549 -19.49 0.02 3.66
N GLU A 550 -20.65 0.54 4.02
CA GLU A 550 -20.89 1.97 4.21
C GLU A 550 -21.42 2.24 5.60
N TYR A 551 -20.86 3.25 6.26
CA TYR A 551 -21.25 3.70 7.59
C TYR A 551 -21.75 5.15 7.53
N SER A 552 -22.96 5.38 8.04
CA SER A 552 -23.62 6.69 8.09
C SER A 552 -23.47 7.32 9.47
N ILE A 553 -22.83 8.49 9.54
CA ILE A 553 -22.46 9.18 10.77
C ILE A 553 -23.29 10.46 10.89
N PRO A 554 -24.08 10.66 11.96
CA PRO A 554 -24.82 11.90 12.16
C PRO A 554 -23.91 13.13 12.19
N LEU A 555 -24.33 14.22 11.55
CA LEU A 555 -23.61 15.50 11.55
C LEU A 555 -23.72 16.25 12.90
N ALA A 556 -24.77 15.98 13.68
CA ALA A 556 -25.10 16.61 14.95
C ALA A 556 -25.72 15.60 15.91
#